data_AF-A0A7V4GZ58-F1
#
_entry.id   AF-A0A7V4GZ58-F1
#
_cell.length_a   1.000
_cell.length_b   1.000
_cell.length_c   1.000
_cell.angle_alpha   90.00
_cell.angle_beta   90.00
_cell.angle_gamma   90.00
#
_symmetry.space_group_name_H-M   'P 1'
#
loop_
_entity.id
_entity.type
_entity.pdbx_description
1 polymer ?
#
loop_
_entity_poly.entity_id
_entity_poly.type
_entity_poly.pdbx_seq_one_letter_code
_entity_poly.pdbx_strand_id
1 'polypeptide(L)'
;MQLIKAGMYAPSAVNKQPWHFILVTDKKLLNKIADVHPHGSMLRQAAAAIVVLGDVTLAHTPDYMPVDCAAATENILLAAHGLGLGAVWVGIHPREERKNALRELFRL
;
A
#
# COMPACT_ATOMS: atom_id res chain seq x y z
N MET A 1 -9.26 -10.86 -3.36
CA MET A 1 -10.26 -9.78 -3.15
C MET A 1 -10.52 -9.45 -1.68
N GLN A 2 -10.53 -10.42 -0.75
CA GLN A 2 -10.89 -10.16 0.66
C GLN A 2 -9.98 -9.13 1.36
N LEU A 3 -8.66 -9.18 1.11
CA LEU A 3 -7.70 -8.23 1.70
C LEU A 3 -7.99 -6.77 1.31
N ILE A 4 -8.15 -6.50 0.01
CA ILE A 4 -8.47 -5.14 -0.48
C ILE A 4 -9.80 -4.66 0.11
N LYS A 5 -10.80 -5.55 0.21
CA LYS A 5 -12.09 -5.22 0.82
C LYS A 5 -11.92 -4.82 2.30
N ALA A 6 -11.07 -5.51 3.06
CA ALA A 6 -10.76 -5.12 4.44
C ALA A 6 -10.14 -3.71 4.51
N GLY A 7 -9.21 -3.38 3.61
CA GLY A 7 -8.66 -2.03 3.50
C GLY A 7 -9.73 -0.98 3.21
N MET A 8 -10.69 -1.27 2.32
CA MET A 8 -11.82 -0.38 2.01
C MET A 8 -12.80 -0.16 3.16
N TYR A 9 -12.80 -1.03 4.19
CA TYR A 9 -13.60 -0.86 5.40
C TYR A 9 -12.93 0.01 6.47
N ALA A 10 -11.73 0.55 6.21
CA ALA A 10 -11.10 1.47 7.13
C ALA A 10 -11.92 2.76 7.29
N PRO A 11 -11.84 3.43 8.45
CA PRO A 11 -12.33 4.80 8.57
C PRO A 11 -11.51 5.74 7.66
N SER A 12 -12.12 6.85 7.26
CA SER A 12 -11.42 7.98 6.64
C SER A 12 -12.00 9.30 7.13
N ALA A 13 -11.17 10.34 7.17
CA ALA A 13 -11.63 11.68 7.50
C ALA A 13 -12.82 12.07 6.61
N VAL A 14 -13.94 12.44 7.24
CA VAL A 14 -15.24 12.76 6.60
C VAL A 14 -15.70 11.75 5.53
N ASN A 15 -15.34 10.48 5.71
CA ASN A 15 -15.64 9.38 4.79
C ASN A 15 -15.14 9.60 3.34
N LYS A 16 -14.02 10.31 3.17
CA LYS A 16 -13.45 10.60 1.83
C LYS A 16 -12.93 9.38 1.10
N GLN A 17 -12.48 8.36 1.82
CA GLN A 17 -11.95 7.11 1.27
C GLN A 17 -10.89 7.36 0.18
N PRO A 18 -9.80 8.10 0.49
CA PRO A 18 -8.85 8.58 -0.52
C PRO A 18 -7.92 7.50 -1.07
N TRP A 19 -8.10 6.23 -0.66
CA TRP A 19 -7.18 5.15 -1.00
C TRP A 19 -7.44 4.58 -2.39
N HIS A 20 -6.36 4.27 -3.08
CA HIS A 20 -6.33 3.38 -4.23
C HIS A 20 -5.42 2.18 -3.94
N PHE A 21 -5.71 1.04 -4.56
CA PHE A 21 -4.96 -0.19 -4.35
C PHE A 21 -4.49 -0.74 -5.69
N ILE A 22 -3.18 -0.98 -5.83
CA ILE A 22 -2.62 -1.73 -6.95
C ILE A 22 -2.23 -3.11 -6.44
N LEU A 23 -2.88 -4.16 -6.97
CA LEU A 23 -2.48 -5.55 -6.72
C LEU A 23 -1.37 -5.93 -7.69
N VAL A 24 -0.22 -6.31 -7.14
CA VAL A 24 0.95 -6.76 -7.90
C VAL A 24 1.15 -8.25 -7.68
N THR A 25 0.95 -9.04 -8.72
CA THR A 25 1.27 -10.48 -8.74
C THR A 25 2.35 -10.83 -9.76
N ASP A 26 2.71 -9.91 -10.66
CA ASP A 26 3.80 -10.10 -11.61
C ASP A 26 5.13 -10.18 -10.87
N LYS A 27 5.82 -11.31 -11.01
CA LYS A 27 7.05 -11.56 -10.26
C LYS A 27 8.21 -10.66 -10.66
N LYS A 28 8.28 -10.23 -11.93
CA LYS A 28 9.29 -9.29 -12.39
C LYS A 28 9.06 -7.92 -11.78
N LEU A 29 7.81 -7.49 -11.67
CA LEU A 29 7.45 -6.23 -11.03
C LEU A 29 7.72 -6.26 -9.51
N LEU A 30 7.40 -7.36 -8.82
CA LEU A 30 7.76 -7.54 -7.41
C LEU A 30 9.28 -7.41 -7.19
N ASN A 31 10.09 -8.02 -8.06
CA ASN A 31 11.54 -7.91 -7.99
C ASN A 31 12.01 -6.47 -8.21
N LYS A 32 11.45 -5.75 -9.18
CA LYS A 32 11.76 -4.33 -9.41
C LYS A 32 11.42 -3.45 -8.20
N ILE A 33 10.29 -3.70 -7.54
CA ILE A 33 9.95 -2.98 -6.29
C ILE A 33 10.99 -3.28 -5.20
N ALA A 34 11.44 -4.54 -5.10
CA ALA A 34 12.48 -4.93 -4.15
C ALA A 34 13.82 -4.24 -4.43
N ASP A 35 14.16 -4.01 -5.71
CA ASP A 35 15.41 -3.36 -6.12
C ASP A 35 15.45 -1.88 -5.71
N VAL A 36 14.30 -1.20 -5.71
CA VAL A 36 14.23 0.25 -5.43
C VAL A 36 13.91 0.59 -3.97
N HIS A 37 13.73 -0.42 -3.10
CA HIS A 37 13.41 -0.20 -1.69
C HIS A 37 14.45 -0.85 -0.76
N PRO A 38 15.13 -0.08 0.13
CA PRO A 38 16.27 -0.57 0.93
C PRO A 38 15.91 -1.71 1.89
N HIS A 39 14.63 -1.84 2.25
CA HIS A 39 14.13 -2.90 3.13
C HIS A 39 13.04 -3.75 2.46
N GLY A 40 12.99 -3.78 1.12
CA GLY A 40 11.95 -4.47 0.34
C GLY A 40 12.28 -5.90 -0.08
N SER A 41 13.40 -6.47 0.39
CA SER A 41 13.95 -7.74 -0.13
C SER A 41 12.98 -8.93 -0.06
N MET A 42 12.07 -8.96 0.91
CA MET A 42 11.04 -9.99 1.05
C MET A 42 10.11 -10.11 -0.17
N LEU A 43 9.94 -9.04 -0.95
CA LEU A 43 9.10 -9.02 -2.15
C LEU A 43 9.60 -10.02 -3.23
N ARG A 44 10.90 -10.33 -3.22
CA ARG A 44 11.48 -11.36 -4.09
C ARG A 44 10.94 -12.75 -3.83
N GLN A 45 10.39 -13.01 -2.64
CA GLN A 45 9.78 -14.28 -2.26
C GLN A 45 8.27 -14.19 -2.09
N ALA A 46 7.72 -12.99 -1.86
CA ALA A 46 6.28 -12.78 -1.73
C ALA A 46 5.49 -13.28 -2.96
N ALA A 47 4.29 -13.80 -2.71
CA ALA A 47 3.35 -14.22 -3.75
C ALA A 47 2.62 -13.03 -4.40
N ALA A 48 2.42 -11.95 -3.65
CA ALA A 48 1.80 -10.73 -4.11
C ALA A 48 2.21 -9.53 -3.23
N ALA A 49 1.98 -8.32 -3.74
CA ALA A 49 2.02 -7.08 -2.97
C ALA A 49 0.77 -6.25 -3.24
N ILE A 50 0.34 -5.48 -2.25
CA ILE A 50 -0.70 -4.46 -2.40
C ILE A 50 -0.03 -3.11 -2.19
N VAL A 51 0.03 -2.30 -3.24
CA VAL A 51 0.49 -0.91 -3.14
C VAL A 51 -0.71 -0.06 -2.72
N VAL A 52 -0.65 0.50 -1.52
CA VAL A 52 -1.66 1.44 -1.01
C VAL A 52 -1.22 2.85 -1.39
N LEU A 53 -2.07 3.52 -2.15
CA LEU A 53 -1.87 4.89 -2.65
C LEU A 53 -2.93 5.80 -2.03
N GLY A 54 -2.60 7.06 -1.81
CA GLY A 54 -3.57 8.08 -1.39
C GLY A 54 -3.70 9.16 -2.45
N ASP A 55 -4.95 9.48 -2.83
CA ASP A 55 -5.28 10.58 -3.73
C ASP A 55 -5.52 11.86 -2.92
N VAL A 56 -4.61 12.82 -3.10
CA VAL A 56 -4.66 14.12 -2.44
C VAL A 56 -5.87 14.97 -2.86
N THR A 57 -6.47 14.70 -4.02
CA THR A 57 -7.63 15.43 -4.54
C THR A 57 -8.94 14.93 -3.93
N LEU A 58 -8.96 13.68 -3.43
CA LEU A 58 -10.11 13.09 -2.74
C LEU A 58 -10.06 13.34 -1.22
N ALA A 59 -8.84 13.36 -0.66
CA ALA A 59 -8.64 13.52 0.78
C ALA A 59 -9.29 14.79 1.35
N HIS A 60 -9.66 14.74 2.63
CA HIS A 60 -10.26 15.91 3.30
C HIS A 60 -9.25 17.06 3.39
N THR A 61 -8.05 16.70 3.84
CA THR A 61 -6.84 17.52 3.77
C THR A 61 -5.68 16.60 3.41
N PRO A 62 -4.58 17.14 2.84
CA PRO A 62 -3.37 16.36 2.59
C PRO A 62 -2.81 15.66 3.83
N ASP A 63 -3.02 16.24 5.02
CA ASP A 63 -2.50 15.71 6.29
C ASP A 63 -3.25 14.47 6.78
N TYR A 64 -4.54 14.33 6.45
CA TYR A 64 -5.34 13.15 6.82
C TYR A 64 -5.10 11.96 5.90
N MET A 65 -4.70 12.19 4.64
CA MET A 65 -4.50 11.12 3.66
C MET A 65 -3.54 10.01 4.13
N PRO A 66 -2.37 10.31 4.74
CA PRO A 66 -1.50 9.28 5.31
C PRO A 66 -2.18 8.48 6.43
N VAL A 67 -3.00 9.12 7.27
CA VAL A 67 -3.70 8.47 8.39
C VAL A 67 -4.79 7.53 7.88
N ASP A 68 -5.57 7.99 6.90
CA ASP A 68 -6.62 7.20 6.25
C ASP A 68 -6.01 5.96 5.57
N CYS A 69 -4.92 6.14 4.81
CA CYS A 69 -4.23 5.02 4.14
C CYS A 69 -3.53 4.09 5.15
N ALA A 70 -3.07 4.61 6.28
CA ALA A 70 -2.49 3.80 7.36
C ALA A 70 -3.54 2.87 7.98
N ALA A 71 -4.74 3.38 8.28
CA ALA A 71 -5.84 2.56 8.78
C ALA A 71 -6.24 1.47 7.76
N ALA A 72 -6.31 1.81 6.47
CA ALA A 72 -6.56 0.84 5.41
C ALA A 72 -5.47 -0.24 5.31
N THR A 73 -4.20 0.16 5.47
CA THR A 73 -3.06 -0.78 5.48
C THR A 73 -3.13 -1.73 6.68
N GLU A 74 -3.44 -1.22 7.87
CA GLU A 74 -3.55 -2.07 9.06
C GLU A 74 -4.71 -3.06 8.94
N ASN A 75 -5.87 -2.64 8.44
CA ASN A 75 -6.98 -3.55 8.16
C ASN A 75 -6.58 -4.68 7.19
N ILE A 76 -5.77 -4.38 6.17
CA ILE A 76 -5.24 -5.39 5.24
C ILE A 76 -4.35 -6.40 5.97
N LEU A 77 -3.47 -5.93 6.86
CA LEU A 77 -2.56 -6.79 7.62
C LEU A 77 -3.31 -7.71 8.60
N LEU A 78 -4.28 -7.17 9.33
CA LEU A 78 -5.13 -7.96 10.23
C LEU A 78 -5.95 -8.99 9.46
N ALA A 79 -6.52 -8.61 8.31
CA ALA A 79 -7.23 -9.55 7.46
C ALA A 79 -6.31 -10.64 6.89
N ALA A 80 -5.07 -10.31 6.52
CA ALA A 80 -4.08 -11.29 6.07
C ALA A 80 -3.79 -12.30 7.19
N HIS A 81 -3.53 -11.83 8.41
CA HIS A 81 -3.32 -12.69 9.56
C HIS A 81 -4.53 -13.59 9.85
N GLY A 82 -5.74 -13.04 9.84
CA GLY A 82 -6.99 -13.81 10.05
C GLY A 82 -7.25 -14.88 8.99
N LEU A 83 -6.67 -14.74 7.79
CA LEU A 83 -6.71 -15.73 6.72
C LEU A 83 -5.53 -16.73 6.77
N GLY A 84 -4.69 -16.68 7.80
CA GLY A 84 -3.52 -17.54 7.95
C GLY A 84 -2.34 -17.15 7.04
N LEU A 85 -2.33 -15.92 6.51
CA LEU A 85 -1.26 -15.41 5.66
C LEU A 85 -0.25 -14.59 6.46
N GLY A 86 1.00 -14.60 6.01
CA GLY A 86 2.02 -13.65 6.46
C GLY A 86 2.01 -12.39 5.61
N ALA A 87 2.06 -11.22 6.25
CA ALA A 87 2.18 -9.92 5.58
C ALA A 87 3.05 -8.97 6.41
N VAL A 88 3.62 -7.96 5.74
CA VAL A 88 4.46 -6.93 6.36
C VAL A 88 4.27 -5.61 5.65
N TRP A 89 4.25 -4.51 6.41
CA TRP A 89 4.21 -3.16 5.84
C TRP A 89 5.62 -2.72 5.42
N VAL A 90 5.81 -2.51 4.11
CA VAL A 90 7.00 -1.86 3.55
C VAL A 90 6.77 -0.34 3.42
N GLY A 91 7.31 0.44 4.36
CA GLY A 91 7.02 1.89 4.45
C GLY A 91 7.61 2.75 3.33
N ILE A 92 6.74 3.46 2.58
CA ILE A 92 7.13 4.38 1.49
C ILE A 92 7.06 5.84 1.93
N HIS A 93 5.89 6.35 2.29
CA HIS A 93 5.71 7.68 2.87
C HIS A 93 6.37 7.76 4.27
N PRO A 94 6.95 8.90 4.69
CA PRO A 94 7.00 10.20 4.01
C PRO A 94 8.19 10.38 3.06
N ARG A 95 9.05 9.38 2.89
CA ARG A 95 10.34 9.53 2.21
C ARG A 95 10.18 9.77 0.70
N GLU A 96 10.60 10.93 0.22
CA GLU A 96 10.44 11.33 -1.18
C GLU A 96 11.19 10.41 -2.14
N GLU A 97 12.38 9.95 -1.78
CA GLU A 97 13.16 9.04 -2.62
C GLU A 97 12.40 7.72 -2.89
N ARG A 98 11.68 7.21 -1.88
CA ARG A 98 10.87 5.99 -2.02
C ARG A 98 9.61 6.26 -2.82
N LYS A 99 8.93 7.39 -2.58
CA LYS A 99 7.73 7.78 -3.33
C LYS A 99 8.05 7.94 -4.82
N ASN A 100 9.13 8.64 -5.16
CA ASN A 100 9.52 8.90 -6.54
C ASN A 100 9.89 7.62 -7.28
N ALA A 101 10.63 6.71 -6.63
CA ALA A 101 10.97 5.42 -7.22
C ALA A 101 9.72 4.60 -7.59
N LEU A 102 8.69 4.60 -6.74
CA LEU A 102 7.43 3.94 -7.09
C LEU A 102 6.61 4.69 -8.14
N ARG A 103 6.57 6.03 -8.12
CA ARG A 103 5.90 6.81 -9.17
C ARG A 103 6.46 6.50 -10.55
N GLU A 104 7.78 6.45 -10.69
CA GLU A 104 8.43 6.08 -11.95
C GLU A 104 8.07 4.66 -12.39
N LEU A 105 8.10 3.70 -11.46
CA LEU A 105 7.81 2.29 -11.74
C LEU A 105 6.37 2.06 -12.19
N PHE A 106 5.42 2.78 -11.59
CA PHE A 106 3.98 2.65 -11.85
C PHE A 106 3.40 3.70 -12.81
N ARG A 107 4.21 4.68 -13.24
CA ARG A 107 3.80 5.82 -14.08
C ARG A 107 2.65 6.62 -13.47
N LEU A 108 2.79 6.93 -12.18
CA LEU A 108 1.84 7.72 -11.37
C LEU A 108 2.29 9.18 -11.25
#